data_AF-A0A1H7V9L4-F1
#
_entry.id   AF-A0A1H7V9L4-F1
#
_cell.length_a   1.000
_cell.length_b   1.000
_cell.length_c   1.000
_cell.angle_alpha   90.00
_cell.angle_beta   90.00
_cell.angle_gamma   90.00
#
_symmetry.space_group_name_H-M   'P 1'
#
loop_
_entity.id
_entity.type
_entity.pdbx_description
1 polymer ?
#
loop_
_entity_poly.entity_id
_entity_poly.type
_entity_poly.pdbx_seq_one_letter_code
_entity_poly.pdbx_strand_id
1 'polypeptide(L)'
;MLAATRELLAEGGYPALSIGAVASRAGVARTTVYRSWPSKAALVIDAVSGVMDLGPAVDTGRWADDLRETVLQTTRSLSQSVAGQTIPGLAADLTRDPELAAEFRARFAQPRKRAVVRLLQRGIAEGAVRADVDLDLVEDLLVAPIVHRLVITGAPVTEALALEVLDLVLGGISTSRTPDTG
;
A
#
# COMPACT_ATOMS: atom_id res chain seq x y z
N MET A 1 17.30 -8.16 13.86
CA MET A 1 15.89 -8.48 14.18
C MET A 1 14.97 -8.24 12.98
N LEU A 2 14.97 -7.06 12.36
CA LEU A 2 14.14 -6.80 11.17
C LEU A 2 14.45 -7.74 9.98
N ALA A 3 15.73 -7.98 9.65
CA ALA A 3 16.11 -8.94 8.59
C ALA A 3 15.59 -10.36 8.88
N ALA A 4 15.87 -10.90 10.07
CA ALA A 4 15.33 -12.18 10.53
C ALA A 4 13.78 -12.25 10.49
N THR A 5 13.10 -11.13 10.77
CA THR A 5 11.63 -11.04 10.67
C THR A 5 11.19 -11.18 9.22
N ARG A 6 11.84 -10.47 8.28
CA ARG A 6 11.54 -10.54 6.84
C ARG A 6 11.78 -11.94 6.27
N GLU A 7 12.87 -12.60 6.67
CA GLU A 7 13.16 -13.99 6.28
C GLU A 7 12.05 -14.94 6.74
N LEU A 8 11.67 -14.86 8.02
CA LEU A 8 10.60 -15.71 8.57
C LEU A 8 9.24 -15.44 7.92
N LEU A 9 8.94 -14.17 7.57
CA LEU A 9 7.73 -13.82 6.81
C LEU A 9 7.79 -14.40 5.38
N ALA A 10 8.96 -14.43 4.75
CA ALA A 10 9.11 -15.04 3.43
C ALA A 10 9.01 -16.58 3.47
N GLU A 11 9.46 -17.21 4.56
CA GLU A 11 9.44 -18.67 4.77
C GLU A 11 8.02 -19.20 5.05
N GLY A 12 7.24 -18.51 5.88
CA GLY A 12 5.95 -19.05 6.38
C GLY A 12 4.84 -18.01 6.58
N GLY A 13 5.02 -16.79 6.09
CA GLY A 13 4.05 -15.71 6.20
C GLY A 13 3.83 -15.22 7.64
N TYR A 14 2.83 -14.34 7.79
CA TYR A 14 2.46 -13.78 9.09
C TYR A 14 2.13 -14.86 10.15
N PRO A 15 1.35 -15.92 9.86
CA PRO A 15 0.95 -16.88 10.90
C PRO A 15 2.12 -17.66 11.50
N ALA A 16 3.14 -18.03 10.70
CA ALA A 16 4.29 -18.79 11.18
C ALA A 16 5.27 -17.96 12.03
N LEU A 17 5.18 -16.63 11.96
CA LEU A 17 6.08 -15.75 12.70
C LEU A 17 5.75 -15.69 14.19
N SER A 18 6.76 -15.81 15.05
CA SER A 18 6.65 -15.58 16.50
C SER A 18 7.85 -14.80 17.02
N ILE A 19 7.68 -14.09 18.14
CA ILE A 19 8.78 -13.38 18.82
C ILE A 19 9.91 -14.35 19.20
N GLY A 20 9.57 -15.58 19.59
CA GLY A 20 10.55 -16.62 19.88
C GLY A 20 11.37 -17.04 18.66
N ALA A 21 10.70 -17.25 17.52
CA ALA A 21 11.39 -17.58 16.26
C ALA A 21 12.30 -16.44 15.80
N VAL A 22 11.85 -15.19 15.88
CA VAL A 22 12.66 -14.01 15.54
C VAL A 22 13.87 -13.89 16.47
N ALA A 23 13.66 -14.05 17.78
CA ALA A 23 14.73 -13.99 18.77
C ALA A 23 15.81 -15.06 18.49
N SER A 24 15.37 -16.30 18.23
CA SER A 24 16.25 -17.42 17.88
C SER A 24 17.04 -17.15 16.59
N ARG A 25 16.37 -16.69 15.52
CA ARG A 25 17.02 -16.42 14.23
C ARG A 25 17.99 -15.23 14.30
N ALA A 26 17.65 -14.21 15.08
CA ALA A 26 18.49 -13.04 15.26
C ALA A 26 19.59 -13.21 16.31
N GLY A 27 19.66 -14.36 17.01
CA GLY A 27 20.66 -14.62 18.05
C GLY A 27 20.51 -13.74 19.30
N VAL A 28 19.29 -13.34 19.64
CA VAL A 28 19.00 -12.44 20.78
C VAL A 28 17.99 -13.06 21.73
N ALA A 29 17.93 -12.57 22.97
CA ALA A 29 16.88 -12.96 23.91
C ALA A 29 15.51 -12.37 23.52
N ARG A 30 14.41 -13.06 23.88
CA ARG A 30 13.04 -12.54 23.66
C ARG A 30 12.82 -11.17 24.32
N THR A 31 13.40 -10.95 25.49
CA THR A 31 13.34 -9.68 26.22
C THR A 31 13.96 -8.52 25.42
N THR A 32 15.00 -8.79 24.63
CA THR A 32 15.59 -7.79 23.71
C THR A 32 14.60 -7.41 22.61
N VAL A 33 13.83 -8.36 22.07
CA VAL A 33 12.81 -8.07 21.05
C VAL A 33 11.68 -7.24 21.65
N TYR A 34 11.14 -7.63 22.80
CA TYR A 34 10.04 -6.89 23.45
C TYR A 34 10.41 -5.47 23.88
N ARG A 35 11.69 -5.22 24.21
CA ARG A 35 12.17 -3.86 24.52
C ARG A 35 12.11 -2.93 23.31
N SER A 36 12.28 -3.47 22.11
CA SER A 36 12.27 -2.71 20.86
C SER A 36 10.89 -2.63 20.22
N TRP A 37 10.07 -3.70 20.34
CA TRP A 37 8.71 -3.73 19.82
C TRP A 37 7.76 -4.36 20.85
N PRO A 38 6.68 -3.67 21.22
CA PRO A 38 5.75 -4.15 22.25
C PRO A 38 4.92 -5.36 21.80
N SER A 39 4.81 -5.60 20.50
CA SER A 39 4.02 -6.71 19.94
C SER A 39 4.64 -7.30 18.67
N LYS A 40 4.20 -8.52 18.30
CA LYS A 40 4.51 -9.15 17.01
C LYS A 40 4.13 -8.24 15.85
N ALA A 41 2.95 -7.63 15.91
CA ALA A 41 2.45 -6.79 14.84
C ALA A 41 3.28 -5.50 14.69
N ALA A 42 3.68 -4.86 15.78
CA ALA A 42 4.56 -3.69 15.74
C ALA A 42 5.93 -4.01 15.12
N LEU A 43 6.52 -5.16 15.49
CA LEU A 43 7.74 -5.65 14.86
C LEU A 43 7.56 -5.89 13.35
N VAL A 44 6.42 -6.49 12.97
CA VAL A 44 6.14 -6.78 11.57
C VAL A 44 5.97 -5.50 10.77
N ILE A 45 5.19 -4.53 11.26
CA ILE A 45 5.04 -3.22 10.61
C ILE A 45 6.40 -2.59 10.34
N ASP A 46 7.27 -2.51 11.35
CA ASP A 46 8.60 -1.93 11.20
C ASP A 46 9.46 -2.73 10.20
N ALA A 47 9.38 -4.06 10.25
CA ALA A 47 10.07 -4.93 9.32
C ALA A 47 9.63 -4.72 7.88
N VAL A 48 8.33 -4.54 7.62
CA VAL A 48 7.79 -4.45 6.26
C VAL A 48 7.77 -3.01 5.71
N SER A 49 7.55 -2.01 6.56
CA SER A 49 7.55 -0.60 6.16
C SER A 49 8.92 -0.15 5.63
N GLY A 50 10.01 -0.70 6.15
CA GLY A 50 11.36 -0.41 5.64
C GLY A 50 11.79 -1.21 4.39
N VAL A 51 10.94 -2.07 3.82
CA VAL A 51 11.18 -2.76 2.52
C VAL A 51 10.27 -2.22 1.43
N MET A 52 9.09 -1.77 1.81
CA MET A 52 8.08 -1.27 0.89
C MET A 52 8.41 0.16 0.50
N ASP A 53 9.55 0.31 -0.16
CA ASP A 53 9.84 1.49 -0.93
C ASP A 53 8.72 1.67 -1.98
N LEU A 54 8.32 2.92 -2.20
CA LEU A 54 7.33 3.26 -3.23
C LEU A 54 7.89 3.04 -4.64
N GLY A 55 9.19 2.71 -4.73
CA GLY A 55 9.96 2.85 -5.96
C GLY A 55 10.37 4.31 -6.16
N PRO A 56 11.18 4.59 -7.20
CA PRO A 56 11.48 5.96 -7.57
C PRO A 56 10.19 6.70 -7.91
N ALA A 57 10.13 7.99 -7.55
CA ALA A 57 9.02 8.84 -7.96
C ALA A 57 8.87 8.82 -9.48
N VAL A 58 7.65 8.57 -9.96
CA VAL A 58 7.34 8.58 -11.38
C VAL A 58 7.12 10.02 -11.82
N ASP A 59 7.91 10.49 -12.78
CA ASP A 59 7.80 11.83 -13.34
C ASP A 59 8.28 11.86 -14.79
N THR A 60 7.45 11.34 -15.69
CA THR A 60 7.69 11.35 -17.14
C THR A 60 7.20 12.64 -17.80
N GLY A 61 6.56 13.53 -17.03
CA GLY A 61 5.91 14.74 -17.54
C GLY A 61 4.54 14.50 -18.17
N ARG A 62 4.08 13.25 -18.30
CA ARG A 62 2.73 12.92 -18.80
C ARG A 62 1.85 12.40 -17.66
N TRP A 63 0.91 13.23 -17.21
CA TRP A 63 0.14 12.98 -15.99
C TRP A 63 -0.54 11.60 -15.97
N ALA A 64 -1.21 11.24 -17.05
CA ALA A 64 -1.95 9.97 -17.15
C ALA A 64 -1.02 8.76 -17.06
N ASP A 65 0.19 8.84 -17.63
CA ASP A 65 1.17 7.75 -17.57
C ASP A 65 1.80 7.67 -16.19
N ASP A 66 2.09 8.82 -15.56
CA ASP A 66 2.64 8.88 -14.22
C ASP A 66 1.69 8.30 -13.18
N LEU A 67 0.39 8.62 -13.29
CA LEU A 67 -0.67 8.04 -12.44
C LEU A 67 -0.81 6.53 -12.68
N ARG A 68 -0.84 6.10 -13.95
CA ARG A 68 -0.91 4.69 -14.31
C ARG A 68 0.24 3.89 -13.70
N GLU A 69 1.47 4.34 -13.91
CA GLU A 69 2.64 3.62 -13.40
C GLU A 69 2.69 3.65 -11.86
N THR A 70 2.28 4.74 -11.21
CA THR A 70 2.20 4.79 -9.73
C THR A 70 1.21 3.77 -9.16
N VAL A 71 0.04 3.61 -9.80
CA VAL A 71 -0.97 2.61 -9.43
C VAL A 71 -0.43 1.19 -9.67
N LEU A 72 0.25 0.96 -10.79
CA LEU A 72 0.85 -0.33 -11.12
C LEU A 72 2.00 -0.70 -10.16
N GLN A 73 2.88 0.24 -9.82
CA GLN A 73 3.95 0.04 -8.82
C GLN A 73 3.37 -0.34 -7.47
N THR A 74 2.33 0.34 -7.03
CA THR A 74 1.63 0.01 -5.78
C THR A 74 1.02 -1.40 -5.84
N THR A 75 0.41 -1.75 -6.98
CA THR A 75 -0.19 -3.08 -7.20
C THR A 75 0.87 -4.18 -7.17
N ARG A 76 1.99 -4.02 -7.88
CA ARG A 76 3.13 -4.97 -7.84
C ARG A 76 3.69 -5.11 -6.44
N SER A 77 3.88 -4.00 -5.74
CA SER A 77 4.36 -4.00 -4.35
C SER A 77 3.42 -4.80 -3.44
N LEU A 78 2.11 -4.68 -3.60
CA LEU A 78 1.12 -5.40 -2.80
C LEU A 78 0.97 -6.88 -3.19
N SER A 79 1.14 -7.24 -4.46
CA SER A 79 0.92 -8.61 -4.94
C SER A 79 2.17 -9.49 -4.89
N GLN A 80 3.36 -8.91 -5.02
CA GLN A 80 4.62 -9.66 -5.22
C GLN A 80 5.57 -9.59 -4.02
N SER A 81 5.39 -8.66 -3.09
CA SER A 81 6.30 -8.54 -1.94
C SER A 81 5.86 -9.39 -0.74
N VAL A 82 6.85 -9.85 0.03
CA VAL A 82 6.65 -10.48 1.36
C VAL A 82 5.75 -9.61 2.24
N ALA A 83 5.90 -8.29 2.11
CA ALA A 83 5.14 -7.33 2.88
C ALA A 83 3.66 -7.28 2.46
N GLY A 84 3.36 -7.33 1.17
CA GLY A 84 2.00 -7.46 0.66
C GLY A 84 1.31 -8.75 1.14
N GLN A 85 2.02 -9.86 1.13
CA GLN A 85 1.55 -11.15 1.66
C GLN A 85 1.29 -11.14 3.17
N THR A 86 1.85 -10.16 3.89
CA THR A 86 1.71 -10.03 5.35
C THR A 86 0.45 -9.26 5.76
N ILE A 87 -0.08 -8.39 4.88
CA ILE A 87 -1.24 -7.52 5.16
C ILE A 87 -2.49 -8.31 5.58
N PRO A 88 -2.88 -9.43 4.92
CA PRO A 88 -4.04 -10.22 5.37
C PRO A 88 -3.93 -10.70 6.82
N GLY A 89 -2.72 -11.13 7.22
CA GLY A 89 -2.45 -11.57 8.58
C GLY A 89 -2.50 -10.44 9.60
N LEU A 90 -2.08 -9.23 9.22
CA LEU A 90 -2.13 -8.03 10.06
C LEU A 90 -3.54 -7.48 10.25
N ALA A 91 -4.45 -7.67 9.29
CA ALA A 91 -5.76 -7.02 9.28
C ALA A 91 -6.56 -7.23 10.58
N ALA A 92 -6.50 -8.43 11.16
CA ALA A 92 -7.17 -8.75 12.42
C ALA A 92 -6.56 -8.02 13.63
N ASP A 93 -5.24 -7.81 13.63
CA ASP A 93 -4.55 -7.08 14.70
C ASP A 93 -4.80 -5.58 14.60
N LEU A 94 -4.76 -5.03 13.37
CA LEU A 94 -5.08 -3.62 13.09
C LEU A 94 -6.52 -3.27 13.49
N THR A 95 -7.45 -4.22 13.44
CA THR A 95 -8.85 -3.98 13.86
C THR A 95 -8.99 -3.93 15.38
N ARG A 96 -8.11 -4.62 16.13
CA ARG A 96 -8.18 -4.72 17.59
C ARG A 96 -7.36 -3.66 18.32
N ASP A 97 -6.34 -3.12 17.66
CA ASP A 97 -5.39 -2.17 18.24
C ASP A 97 -5.36 -0.86 17.43
N PRO A 98 -6.04 0.20 17.91
CA PRO A 98 -6.09 1.50 17.23
C PRO A 98 -4.72 2.19 17.10
N GLU A 99 -3.81 1.98 18.05
CA GLU A 99 -2.48 2.59 18.03
C GLU A 99 -1.62 1.94 16.94
N LEU A 100 -1.67 0.61 16.87
CA LEU A 100 -1.05 -0.17 15.80
C LEU A 100 -1.63 0.21 14.42
N ALA A 101 -2.95 0.40 14.32
CA ALA A 101 -3.60 0.86 13.10
C ALA A 101 -3.13 2.26 12.68
N ALA A 102 -2.92 3.15 13.64
CA ALA A 102 -2.38 4.48 13.39
C ALA A 102 -0.93 4.42 12.90
N GLU A 103 -0.10 3.56 13.50
CA GLU A 103 1.28 3.34 13.08
C GLU A 103 1.35 2.79 11.65
N PHE A 104 0.56 1.75 11.36
CA PHE A 104 0.44 1.19 10.01
C PHE A 104 0.00 2.27 9.01
N ARG A 105 -1.06 3.03 9.33
CA ARG A 105 -1.54 4.11 8.46
C ARG A 105 -0.42 5.11 8.17
N ALA A 106 0.29 5.58 9.19
CA ALA A 106 1.33 6.60 9.06
C ALA A 106 2.53 6.12 8.25
N ARG A 107 3.00 4.89 8.49
CA ARG A 107 4.22 4.35 7.89
C ARG A 107 4.00 3.68 6.56
N PHE A 108 2.79 3.20 6.29
CA PHE A 108 2.49 2.38 5.12
C PHE A 108 1.49 3.01 4.16
N ALA A 109 0.27 3.30 4.62
CA ALA A 109 -0.80 3.77 3.75
C ALA A 109 -0.57 5.23 3.29
N GLN A 110 -0.18 6.10 4.23
CA GLN A 110 -0.05 7.53 3.98
C GLN A 110 1.02 7.92 2.94
N PRO A 111 2.23 7.31 2.89
CA PRO A 111 3.18 7.58 1.82
C PRO A 111 2.63 7.28 0.41
N ARG A 112 1.89 6.17 0.26
CA ARG A 112 1.26 5.75 -1.01
C ARG A 112 0.16 6.70 -1.41
N LYS A 113 -0.75 6.98 -0.47
CA LYS A 113 -1.82 7.95 -0.66
C LYS A 113 -1.28 9.29 -1.13
N ARG A 114 -0.24 9.81 -0.48
CA ARG A 114 0.40 11.07 -0.89
C ARG A 114 0.96 11.04 -2.31
N ALA A 115 1.48 9.89 -2.78
CA ALA A 115 2.00 9.78 -4.15
C ALA A 115 0.88 9.93 -5.19
N VAL A 116 -0.24 9.22 -5.00
CA VAL A 116 -1.42 9.30 -5.85
C VAL A 116 -2.07 10.68 -5.78
N VAL A 117 -2.28 11.22 -4.57
CA VAL A 117 -2.92 12.54 -4.38
C VAL A 117 -2.12 13.65 -5.05
N ARG A 118 -0.78 13.63 -4.99
CA ARG A 118 0.06 14.62 -5.71
C ARG A 118 -0.17 14.58 -7.22
N LEU A 119 -0.30 13.39 -7.79
CA LEU A 119 -0.57 13.25 -9.23
C LEU A 119 -1.98 13.73 -9.56
N LEU A 120 -2.99 13.42 -8.74
CA LEU A 120 -4.35 13.94 -8.95
C LEU A 120 -4.40 15.47 -8.87
N GLN A 121 -3.69 16.08 -7.92
CA GLN A 121 -3.56 17.55 -7.82
C GLN A 121 -2.92 18.15 -9.09
N ARG A 122 -1.88 17.52 -9.62
CA ARG A 122 -1.29 17.91 -10.91
C ARG A 122 -2.29 17.77 -12.05
N GLY A 123 -3.07 16.70 -12.09
CA GLY A 123 -4.16 16.51 -13.06
C GLY A 123 -5.22 17.61 -13.02
N ILE A 124 -5.54 18.12 -11.82
CA ILE A 124 -6.42 19.31 -11.67
C ILE A 124 -5.75 20.55 -12.25
N ALA A 125 -4.49 20.80 -11.92
CA ALA A 125 -3.75 21.96 -12.41
C ALA A 125 -3.58 21.97 -13.94
N GLU A 126 -3.46 20.79 -14.55
CA GLU A 126 -3.37 20.59 -16.01
C GLU A 126 -4.75 20.54 -16.69
N GLY A 127 -5.85 20.63 -15.94
CA GLY A 127 -7.23 20.59 -16.47
C GLY A 127 -7.70 19.20 -16.90
N ALA A 128 -6.96 18.14 -16.59
CA ALA A 128 -7.30 16.76 -16.89
C ALA A 128 -8.31 16.15 -15.90
N VAL A 129 -8.31 16.61 -14.64
CA VAL A 129 -9.19 16.15 -13.56
C VAL A 129 -10.09 17.29 -13.10
N ARG A 130 -11.36 17.00 -12.80
CA ARG A 130 -12.30 18.00 -12.28
C ARG A 130 -11.86 18.53 -10.91
N ALA A 131 -11.99 19.83 -10.67
CA ALA A 131 -11.54 20.45 -9.41
C ALA A 131 -12.46 20.18 -8.20
N ASP A 132 -13.66 19.63 -8.43
CA ASP A 132 -14.68 19.36 -7.40
C ASP A 132 -14.59 17.94 -6.80
N VAL A 133 -13.63 17.12 -7.24
CA VAL A 133 -13.51 15.74 -6.74
C VAL A 133 -12.81 15.67 -5.39
N ASP A 134 -13.29 14.77 -4.53
CA ASP A 134 -12.61 14.40 -3.29
C ASP A 134 -11.42 13.48 -3.60
N LEU A 135 -10.21 14.03 -3.56
CA LEU A 135 -8.98 13.30 -3.88
C LEU A 135 -8.71 12.12 -2.95
N ASP A 136 -9.17 12.20 -1.70
CA ASP A 136 -9.00 11.11 -0.74
C ASP A 136 -9.90 9.94 -1.12
N LEU A 137 -11.14 10.23 -1.52
CA LEU A 137 -12.06 9.21 -2.04
C LEU A 137 -11.57 8.60 -3.35
N VAL A 138 -11.02 9.41 -4.26
CA VAL A 138 -10.44 8.88 -5.51
C VAL A 138 -9.29 7.90 -5.20
N GLU A 139 -8.41 8.24 -4.26
CA GLU A 139 -7.34 7.33 -3.84
C GLU A 139 -7.86 6.05 -3.19
N ASP A 140 -8.87 6.16 -2.32
CA ASP A 140 -9.54 5.01 -1.72
C ASP A 140 -10.13 4.09 -2.80
N LEU A 141 -10.77 4.64 -3.84
CA LEU A 141 -11.34 3.86 -4.94
C LEU A 141 -10.29 3.12 -5.78
N LEU A 142 -9.08 3.68 -5.90
CA LEU A 142 -7.98 3.03 -6.62
C LEU A 142 -7.38 1.86 -5.83
N VAL A 143 -7.35 1.94 -4.50
CA VAL A 143 -6.68 0.96 -3.64
C VAL A 143 -7.65 -0.08 -3.05
N ALA A 144 -8.89 0.30 -2.76
CA ALA A 144 -9.87 -0.57 -2.09
C ALA A 144 -10.14 -1.90 -2.83
N PRO A 145 -10.27 -1.96 -4.17
CA PRO A 145 -10.45 -3.23 -4.88
C PRO A 145 -9.27 -4.19 -4.70
N ILE A 146 -8.05 -3.65 -4.64
CA ILE A 146 -6.83 -4.42 -4.42
C ILE A 146 -6.83 -5.01 -3.01
N VAL A 147 -7.10 -4.17 -2.00
CA VAL A 147 -7.16 -4.59 -0.58
C VAL A 147 -8.31 -5.58 -0.36
N HIS A 148 -9.47 -5.36 -0.97
CA HIS A 148 -10.61 -6.26 -0.90
C HIS A 148 -10.26 -7.66 -1.42
N ARG A 149 -9.56 -7.74 -2.56
CA ARG A 149 -9.09 -9.04 -3.07
C ARG A 149 -8.04 -9.68 -2.16
N LEU A 150 -7.12 -8.88 -1.63
CA LEU A 150 -6.05 -9.37 -0.78
C LEU A 150 -6.55 -9.89 0.58
N VAL A 151 -7.51 -9.19 1.20
CA VAL A 151 -7.91 -9.43 2.61
C VAL A 151 -9.24 -10.15 2.73
N ILE A 152 -10.21 -9.88 1.84
CA ILE A 152 -11.58 -10.38 1.97
C ILE A 152 -11.79 -11.62 1.10
N THR A 153 -11.51 -11.54 -0.20
CA THR A 153 -11.87 -12.63 -1.12
C THR A 153 -10.74 -13.61 -1.40
N GLY A 154 -9.48 -13.24 -1.15
CA GLY A 154 -8.30 -14.02 -1.52
C GLY A 154 -8.11 -14.15 -3.05
N ALA A 155 -8.82 -13.34 -3.84
CA ALA A 155 -8.72 -13.40 -5.30
C ALA A 155 -7.38 -12.81 -5.79
N PRO A 156 -6.90 -13.19 -6.99
CA PRO A 156 -5.65 -12.67 -7.53
C PRO A 156 -5.67 -11.14 -7.69
N VAL A 157 -4.59 -10.50 -7.23
CA VAL A 157 -4.28 -9.09 -7.48
C VAL A 157 -3.40 -9.02 -8.74
N THR A 158 -3.93 -8.44 -9.81
CA THR A 158 -3.24 -8.35 -11.11
C THR A 158 -3.13 -6.90 -11.56
N GLU A 159 -2.15 -6.61 -12.43
CA GLU A 159 -2.05 -5.29 -13.06
C GLU A 159 -3.28 -4.97 -13.91
N ALA A 160 -3.88 -5.98 -14.56
CA ALA A 160 -5.13 -5.81 -15.32
C ALA A 160 -6.28 -5.26 -14.45
N LEU A 161 -6.45 -5.78 -13.23
CA LEU A 161 -7.42 -5.24 -12.28
C LEU A 161 -7.13 -3.76 -11.99
N ALA A 162 -5.88 -3.43 -11.72
CA ALA A 162 -5.50 -2.06 -11.37
C ALA A 162 -5.76 -1.08 -12.53
N LEU A 163 -5.54 -1.52 -13.77
CA LEU A 163 -5.86 -0.75 -14.97
C LEU A 163 -7.37 -0.59 -15.18
N GLU A 164 -8.16 -1.66 -15.02
CA GLU A 164 -9.63 -1.58 -15.11
C GLU A 164 -10.22 -0.61 -14.08
N VAL A 165 -9.73 -0.68 -12.84
CA VAL A 165 -10.14 0.25 -11.77
C VAL A 165 -9.73 1.68 -12.11
N LEU A 166 -8.50 1.88 -12.58
CA LEU A 166 -8.01 3.19 -13.00
C LEU A 166 -8.88 3.77 -14.12
N ASP A 167 -9.21 3.00 -15.14
CA ASP A 167 -10.03 3.44 -16.27
C ASP A 167 -11.45 3.83 -15.82
N LEU A 168 -12.07 3.05 -14.93
CA LEU A 168 -13.38 3.37 -14.35
C LEU A 168 -13.34 4.67 -13.54
N VAL A 169 -12.32 4.84 -12.70
CA VAL A 169 -12.12 6.04 -11.89
C VAL A 169 -11.87 7.26 -12.78
N LEU A 170 -10.97 7.14 -13.76
CA LEU A 170 -10.65 8.21 -14.71
C LEU A 170 -11.87 8.63 -15.53
N GLY A 171 -12.67 7.67 -16.01
CA GLY A 171 -13.93 7.97 -16.70
C GLY A 171 -14.91 8.76 -15.84
N GLY A 172 -14.87 8.57 -14.52
CA GLY A 172 -15.70 9.30 -13.56
C GLY A 172 -15.16 10.69 -13.19
N ILE A 173 -13.85 10.91 -13.17
CA ILE A 173 -13.24 12.15 -12.64
C ILE A 173 -12.66 13.09 -13.71
N SER A 174 -12.53 12.63 -14.95
CA SER A 174 -11.96 13.44 -16.03
C SER A 174 -12.88 14.61 -16.39
N THR A 175 -12.30 15.72 -16.85
CA THR A 175 -13.08 16.79 -17.47
C THR A 175 -13.63 16.29 -18.81
N SER A 176 -14.95 16.43 -19.03
CA SER A 176 -15.49 16.22 -20.37
C SER A 176 -14.90 17.30 -21.27
N ARG A 177 -14.06 16.90 -22.22
CA ARG A 177 -13.59 17.81 -23.27
C ARG A 177 -14.82 18.22 -24.08
N THR A 178 -15.44 19.34 -23.75
CA THR A 178 -16.47 19.94 -24.59
C THR A 178 -15.80 20.22 -25.93
N PRO A 179 -16.29 19.67 -27.05
CA PRO A 179 -15.79 20.09 -28.35
C PRO A 179 -16.14 21.57 -28.50
N ASP A 180 -15.12 22.43 -28.52
CA ASP A 180 -15.26 23.82 -28.96
C ASP A 180 -15.81 23.75 -30.39
N THR A 181 -17.10 24.04 -30.52
CA THR A 181 -17.76 24.17 -31.82
C THR A 181 -17.61 25.63 -32.21
N GLY A 182 -16.49 25.95 -32.84
CA GLY A 182 -16.19 27.25 -33.44
C GLY A 182 -15.97 27.11 -34.94
#